data_AF-A0AAD2FLG0-F1
#
_entry.id   AF-A0AAD2FLG0-F1
#
_cell.length_a   1.000
_cell.length_b   1.000
_cell.length_c   1.000
_cell.angle_alpha   90.00
_cell.angle_beta   90.00
_cell.angle_gamma   90.00
#
_symmetry.space_group_name_H-M   'P 1'
#
loop_
_entity.id
_entity.type
_entity.pdbx_description
1 polymer ?
#
loop_
_entity_poly.entity_id
_entity_poly.type
_entity_poly.pdbx_seq_one_letter_code
_entity_poly.pdbx_strand_id
1 'polypeptide(L)'
;MQGKAKAWADQIQSSFLHRYDVLPLLCTTIQKTLEYPMALTFFSHQEWDQLLSPVLRAALPKAGICRNFPRAMVYAPIALQGVGVPHPYGLQVIKHLDMLLRHPANKTKTGAFLEAVLQAHQLETGTSYGLFQQVYANTSILASDTWAKRTWSELDSLSIHLEFDSPSLQPLRQGDQLLVDLFVDSLVDQLTLKWLNWCRIFLHAVTLSDIVNAEGTAITLQAWKGLRADSCSDRYQWPRTARPSNQWWTAWQQWIST
;
A
#
# COMPACT_ATOMS: atom_id res chain seq x y z
N MET A 1 -20.65 5.61 7.47
CA MET A 1 -20.68 4.44 8.37
C MET A 1 -21.19 4.76 9.76
N GLN A 2 -20.73 5.84 10.40
CA GLN A 2 -21.19 6.24 11.74
C GLN A 2 -22.71 6.34 11.90
N GLY A 3 -23.42 6.89 10.90
CA GLY A 3 -24.90 6.94 10.92
C GLY A 3 -25.56 5.56 11.00
N LYS A 4 -25.06 4.57 10.24
CA LYS A 4 -25.56 3.18 10.30
C LYS A 4 -25.23 2.52 11.65
N ALA A 5 -24.05 2.78 12.19
CA ALA A 5 -23.64 2.28 13.51
C ALA A 5 -24.54 2.82 14.63
N LYS A 6 -24.87 4.12 14.60
CA LYS A 6 -25.81 4.74 15.55
C LYS A 6 -27.23 4.21 15.38
N ALA A 7 -27.75 4.18 14.16
CA ALA A 7 -29.09 3.68 13.88
C ALA A 7 -29.27 2.22 14.34
N TRP A 8 -28.26 1.36 14.11
CA TRP A 8 -28.27 0.00 14.60
C TRP A 8 -28.22 -0.07 16.14
N ALA A 9 -27.41 0.79 16.78
CA ALA A 9 -27.33 0.87 18.24
C ALA A 9 -28.67 1.33 18.85
N ASP A 10 -29.40 2.23 18.21
CA ASP A 10 -30.73 2.67 18.68
C ASP A 10 -31.78 1.55 18.53
N GLN A 11 -31.72 0.80 17.41
CA GLN A 11 -32.59 -0.37 17.18
C GLN A 11 -32.35 -1.51 18.18
N ILE A 12 -31.09 -1.79 18.53
CA ILE A 12 -30.79 -2.87 19.49
C ILE A 12 -31.16 -2.49 20.93
N GLN A 13 -31.17 -1.20 21.25
CA GLN A 13 -31.61 -0.73 22.57
C GLN A 13 -33.10 -0.97 22.78
N SER A 14 -33.92 -0.69 21.76
CA SER A 14 -35.38 -0.86 21.82
C SER A 14 -35.84 -2.30 21.61
N SER A 15 -35.00 -3.18 21.05
CA SER A 15 -35.38 -4.56 20.77
C SER A 15 -35.37 -5.49 21.99
N PHE A 16 -36.24 -6.50 21.95
CA PHE A 16 -36.25 -7.63 22.86
C PHE A 16 -35.47 -8.78 22.22
N LEU A 17 -34.30 -9.11 22.79
CA LEU A 17 -33.40 -10.15 22.29
C LEU A 17 -32.99 -11.06 23.45
N HIS A 18 -32.83 -12.34 23.18
CA HIS A 18 -32.19 -13.24 24.14
C HIS A 18 -30.70 -12.90 24.25
N ARG A 19 -30.16 -13.03 25.48
CA ARG A 19 -28.76 -12.64 25.78
C ARG A 19 -27.75 -13.33 24.86
N TYR A 20 -27.99 -14.60 24.55
CA TYR A 20 -27.11 -15.43 23.72
C TYR A 20 -27.10 -15.02 22.24
N ASP A 21 -28.16 -14.35 21.76
CA ASP A 21 -28.30 -13.99 20.34
C ASP A 21 -27.63 -12.65 20.00
N VAL A 22 -27.32 -11.83 21.01
CA VAL A 22 -26.83 -10.46 20.82
C VAL A 22 -25.46 -10.42 20.12
N LEU A 23 -24.52 -11.27 20.54
CA LEU A 23 -23.18 -11.32 19.94
C LEU A 23 -23.19 -11.90 18.52
N PRO A 24 -23.89 -13.03 18.24
CA PRO A 24 -24.11 -13.49 16.87
C PRO A 24 -24.79 -12.43 15.98
N LEU A 25 -25.80 -11.73 16.49
CA LEU A 25 -26.48 -10.65 15.76
C LEU A 25 -25.49 -9.54 15.39
N LEU A 26 -24.68 -9.08 16.34
CA LEU A 26 -23.66 -8.06 16.09
C LEU A 26 -22.70 -8.47 14.95
N CYS A 27 -22.22 -9.72 14.99
CA CYS A 27 -21.27 -10.24 14.00
C CYS A 27 -21.89 -10.46 12.62
N THR A 28 -23.19 -10.78 12.55
CA THR A 28 -23.90 -11.10 11.29
C THR A 28 -24.58 -9.89 10.66
N THR A 29 -24.93 -8.83 11.42
CA THR A 29 -25.63 -7.66 10.90
C THR A 29 -24.72 -6.44 10.74
N ILE A 30 -24.38 -5.76 11.84
CA ILE A 30 -23.69 -4.47 11.78
C ILE A 30 -22.25 -4.66 11.34
N GLN A 31 -21.58 -5.71 11.83
CA GLN A 31 -20.23 -6.01 11.42
C GLN A 31 -20.16 -6.33 9.92
N LYS A 32 -21.10 -7.10 9.36
CA LYS A 32 -21.17 -7.34 7.90
C LYS A 32 -21.47 -6.08 7.10
N THR A 33 -22.31 -5.20 7.63
CA THR A 33 -22.59 -3.89 7.03
C THR A 33 -21.34 -3.01 6.99
N LEU A 34 -20.50 -3.08 8.03
CA LEU A 34 -19.22 -2.38 8.11
C LEU A 34 -18.12 -3.06 7.30
N GLU A 35 -18.18 -4.39 7.13
CA GLU A 35 -17.22 -5.20 6.39
C GLU A 35 -17.25 -4.94 4.89
N TYR A 36 -18.43 -4.68 4.33
CA TYR A 36 -18.58 -4.39 2.89
C TYR A 36 -17.66 -3.27 2.37
N PRO A 37 -17.62 -2.06 2.98
CA PRO A 37 -16.73 -1.00 2.53
C PRO A 37 -15.27 -1.16 2.94
N MET A 38 -14.92 -2.10 3.84
CA MET A 38 -13.55 -2.22 4.39
C MET A 38 -12.49 -2.37 3.30
N ALA A 39 -12.81 -3.08 2.22
CA ALA A 39 -11.93 -3.27 1.07
C ALA A 39 -11.36 -1.97 0.47
N LEU A 40 -12.08 -0.85 0.62
CA LEU A 40 -11.74 0.42 -0.02
C LEU A 40 -11.38 1.52 0.99
N THR A 41 -11.43 1.23 2.29
CA THR A 41 -11.24 2.23 3.35
C THR A 41 -10.02 1.93 4.20
N PHE A 42 -9.34 2.98 4.64
CA PHE A 42 -8.15 2.90 5.48
C PHE A 42 -8.41 3.62 6.80
N PHE A 43 -9.21 3.02 7.69
CA PHE A 43 -9.39 3.55 9.03
C PHE A 43 -8.31 3.02 9.97
N SER A 44 -7.79 3.91 10.81
CA SER A 44 -6.91 3.58 11.92
C SER A 44 -7.63 2.81 13.02
N HIS A 45 -6.86 2.19 13.91
CA HIS A 45 -7.39 1.50 15.09
C HIS A 45 -8.29 2.42 15.93
N GLN A 46 -7.87 3.68 16.12
CA GLN A 46 -8.61 4.66 16.92
C GLN A 46 -9.93 5.07 16.27
N GLU A 47 -9.95 5.26 14.95
CA GLU A 47 -11.18 5.59 14.21
C GLU A 47 -12.19 4.44 14.27
N TRP A 48 -11.72 3.20 14.17
CA TRP A 48 -12.55 2.02 14.35
C TRP A 48 -13.12 1.91 15.78
N ASP A 49 -12.30 2.18 16.79
CA ASP A 49 -12.75 2.19 18.18
C ASP A 49 -13.82 3.24 18.43
N GLN A 50 -13.65 4.44 17.86
CA GLN A 50 -14.66 5.51 17.94
C GLN A 50 -15.97 5.11 17.22
N LEU A 51 -15.86 4.46 16.06
CA LEU A 51 -17.00 4.02 15.26
C LEU A 51 -17.79 2.91 15.95
N LEU A 52 -17.12 1.91 16.54
CA LEU A 52 -17.76 0.79 17.23
C LEU A 52 -18.16 1.07 18.67
N SER A 53 -17.59 2.09 19.31
CA SER A 53 -17.94 2.48 20.68
C SER A 53 -19.45 2.56 20.94
N PRO A 54 -20.29 3.26 20.14
CA PRO A 54 -21.74 3.30 20.37
C PRO A 54 -22.41 1.93 20.20
N VAL A 55 -21.97 1.14 19.22
CA VAL A 55 -22.48 -0.22 18.93
C VAL A 55 -22.24 -1.14 20.12
N LEU A 56 -21.00 -1.18 20.62
CA LEU A 56 -20.64 -2.04 21.74
C LEU A 56 -21.26 -1.57 23.06
N ARG A 57 -21.40 -0.26 23.28
CA ARG A 57 -22.07 0.28 24.49
C ARG A 57 -23.56 -0.09 24.55
N ALA A 58 -24.20 -0.27 23.40
CA ALA A 58 -25.57 -0.73 23.28
C ALA A 58 -25.70 -2.27 23.38
N ALA A 59 -24.83 -3.00 22.69
CA ALA A 59 -24.90 -4.46 22.59
C ALA A 59 -24.45 -5.19 23.87
N LEU A 60 -23.33 -4.78 24.50
CA LEU A 60 -22.77 -5.53 25.64
C LEU A 60 -23.76 -5.69 26.82
N PRO A 61 -24.47 -4.64 27.28
CA PRO A 61 -25.44 -4.79 28.37
C PRO A 61 -26.57 -5.76 28.04
N LYS A 62 -27.01 -5.82 26.76
CA LYS A 62 -28.05 -6.75 26.31
C LYS A 62 -27.54 -8.19 26.28
N ALA A 63 -26.26 -8.40 26.01
CA ALA A 63 -25.61 -9.71 26.14
C ALA A 63 -25.36 -10.13 27.60
N GLY A 64 -25.65 -9.27 28.59
CA GLY A 64 -25.36 -9.51 30.01
C GLY A 64 -23.92 -9.17 30.42
N ILE A 65 -23.18 -8.45 29.58
CA ILE A 65 -21.80 -8.02 29.83
C ILE A 65 -21.80 -6.54 30.25
N CYS A 66 -20.87 -6.15 31.14
CA CYS A 66 -20.75 -4.77 31.57
C CYS A 66 -20.49 -3.82 30.39
N ARG A 67 -21.16 -2.66 30.37
CA ARG A 67 -21.00 -1.64 29.32
C ARG A 67 -19.54 -1.17 29.15
N ASN A 68 -18.83 -1.07 30.26
CA ASN A 68 -17.44 -0.61 30.34
C ASN A 68 -16.44 -1.78 30.41
N PHE A 69 -16.86 -2.98 30.00
CA PHE A 69 -15.96 -4.13 29.97
C PHE A 69 -14.73 -3.81 29.11
N PRO A 70 -13.50 -4.16 29.56
CA PRO A 70 -12.28 -3.80 28.86
C PRO A 70 -12.32 -4.22 27.39
N ARG A 71 -12.07 -3.27 26.47
CA ARG A 71 -12.17 -3.52 25.02
C ARG A 71 -11.22 -4.63 24.56
N ALA A 72 -10.03 -4.72 25.14
CA ALA A 72 -9.09 -5.82 24.89
C ALA A 72 -9.74 -7.20 25.15
N MET A 73 -10.52 -7.35 26.22
CA MET A 73 -11.21 -8.61 26.55
C MET A 73 -12.44 -8.85 25.67
N VAL A 74 -13.10 -7.78 25.18
CA VAL A 74 -14.18 -7.91 24.20
C VAL A 74 -13.66 -8.52 22.90
N TYR A 75 -12.50 -8.03 22.44
CA TYR A 75 -11.92 -8.46 21.18
C TYR A 75 -11.09 -9.73 21.27
N ALA A 76 -10.70 -10.13 22.48
CA ALA A 76 -9.94 -11.36 22.70
C ALA A 76 -10.73 -12.61 22.27
N PRO A 77 -10.05 -13.64 21.72
CA PRO A 77 -10.68 -14.91 21.39
C PRO A 77 -11.29 -15.61 22.61
N ILE A 78 -12.33 -16.41 22.37
CA ILE A 78 -12.99 -17.24 23.40
C ILE A 78 -11.98 -18.20 24.07
N ALA A 79 -11.01 -18.71 23.31
CA ALA A 79 -9.93 -19.57 23.81
C ALA A 79 -9.07 -18.90 24.90
N LEU A 80 -9.00 -17.57 24.90
CA LEU A 80 -8.30 -16.76 25.90
C LEU A 80 -9.27 -16.11 26.90
N GLN A 81 -10.46 -16.70 27.09
CA GLN A 81 -11.51 -16.20 27.97
C GLN A 81 -12.04 -14.79 27.58
N GLY A 82 -11.86 -14.41 26.32
CA GLY A 82 -12.45 -13.21 25.76
C GLY A 82 -13.89 -13.41 25.29
N VAL A 83 -14.53 -12.32 24.88
CA VAL A 83 -15.91 -12.34 24.34
C VAL A 83 -15.94 -12.85 22.89
N GLY A 84 -14.83 -12.77 22.15
CA GLY A 84 -14.70 -13.29 20.80
C GLY A 84 -15.28 -12.39 19.71
N VAL A 85 -15.50 -11.10 19.95
CA VAL A 85 -15.90 -10.17 18.89
C VAL A 85 -14.67 -9.80 18.08
N PRO A 86 -14.61 -10.06 16.77
CA PRO A 86 -13.43 -9.73 15.98
C PRO A 86 -13.25 -8.21 15.86
N HIS A 87 -12.03 -7.73 16.04
CA HIS A 87 -11.72 -6.31 15.89
C HIS A 87 -11.84 -5.89 14.41
N PRO A 88 -12.55 -4.79 14.08
CA PRO A 88 -12.79 -4.39 12.69
C PRO A 88 -11.52 -4.01 11.93
N TYR A 89 -10.50 -3.44 12.61
CA TYR A 89 -9.20 -3.17 11.98
C TYR A 89 -8.53 -4.44 11.45
N GLY A 90 -8.55 -5.54 12.22
CA GLY A 90 -8.02 -6.81 11.74
C GLY A 90 -8.81 -7.36 10.55
N LEU A 91 -10.14 -7.20 10.57
CA LEU A 91 -10.99 -7.57 9.43
C LEU A 91 -10.70 -6.71 8.19
N GLN A 92 -10.42 -5.41 8.34
CA GLN A 92 -10.04 -4.53 7.24
C GLN A 92 -8.76 -5.02 6.56
N VAL A 93 -7.72 -5.31 7.34
CA VAL A 93 -6.46 -5.83 6.82
C VAL A 93 -6.67 -7.18 6.13
N ILE A 94 -7.46 -8.09 6.74
CA ILE A 94 -7.84 -9.36 6.11
C ILE A 94 -8.55 -9.13 4.77
N LYS A 95 -9.40 -8.11 4.65
CA LYS A 95 -10.06 -7.77 3.37
C LYS A 95 -9.09 -7.22 2.33
N HIS A 96 -8.14 -6.38 2.73
CA HIS A 96 -7.11 -5.91 1.82
C HIS A 96 -6.25 -7.08 1.30
N LEU A 97 -5.84 -7.99 2.19
CA LEU A 97 -5.13 -9.22 1.83
C LEU A 97 -5.98 -10.15 0.95
N ASP A 98 -7.25 -10.35 1.27
CA ASP A 98 -8.16 -11.16 0.46
C ASP A 98 -8.28 -10.59 -0.96
N MET A 99 -8.35 -9.26 -1.13
CA MET A 99 -8.33 -8.66 -2.47
C MET A 99 -7.01 -8.89 -3.21
N LEU A 100 -5.88 -8.75 -2.52
CA LEU A 100 -4.55 -8.98 -3.09
C LEU A 100 -4.33 -10.45 -3.49
N LEU A 101 -4.84 -11.40 -2.73
CA LEU A 101 -4.61 -12.83 -3.01
C LEU A 101 -5.67 -13.41 -3.94
N ARG A 102 -6.96 -13.14 -3.68
CA ARG A 102 -8.09 -13.78 -4.37
C ARG A 102 -8.22 -13.31 -5.82
N HIS A 103 -8.08 -12.02 -6.09
CA HIS A 103 -8.33 -11.49 -7.42
C HIS A 103 -7.28 -11.93 -8.46
N PRO A 104 -5.97 -11.86 -8.16
CA PRO A 104 -4.94 -12.40 -9.03
C PRO A 104 -5.05 -13.91 -9.21
N ALA A 105 -5.25 -14.67 -8.12
CA ALA A 105 -5.37 -16.13 -8.18
C ALA A 105 -6.55 -16.59 -9.08
N ASN A 106 -7.68 -15.89 -8.99
CA ASN A 106 -8.87 -16.19 -9.80
C ASN A 106 -8.85 -15.51 -11.19
N LYS A 107 -7.77 -14.81 -11.56
CA LYS A 107 -7.62 -14.11 -12.84
C LYS A 107 -8.82 -13.21 -13.18
N THR A 108 -9.36 -12.51 -12.18
CA THR A 108 -10.50 -11.60 -12.39
C THR A 108 -10.04 -10.32 -13.11
N LYS A 109 -10.98 -9.54 -13.67
CA LYS A 109 -10.66 -8.21 -14.22
C LYS A 109 -10.00 -7.30 -13.17
N THR A 110 -10.47 -7.35 -11.92
CA THR A 110 -9.84 -6.64 -10.80
C THR A 110 -8.40 -7.09 -10.58
N GLY A 111 -8.12 -8.39 -10.73
CA GLY A 111 -6.76 -8.93 -10.65
C GLY A 111 -5.85 -8.34 -11.74
N ALA A 112 -6.34 -8.27 -12.98
CA ALA A 112 -5.59 -7.65 -14.09
C ALA A 112 -5.32 -6.15 -13.85
N PHE A 113 -6.30 -5.40 -13.32
CA PHE A 113 -6.06 -4.01 -12.93
C PHE A 113 -5.05 -3.88 -11.79
N LEU A 114 -5.11 -4.77 -10.81
CA LEU A 114 -4.20 -4.78 -9.68
C LEU A 114 -2.77 -5.07 -10.12
N GLU A 115 -2.59 -6.05 -11.00
CA GLU A 115 -1.30 -6.37 -11.60
C GLU A 115 -0.74 -5.18 -12.38
N ALA A 116 -1.56 -4.52 -13.22
CA ALA A 116 -1.14 -3.33 -13.93
C ALA A 116 -0.74 -2.18 -13.01
N VAL A 117 -1.46 -1.98 -11.89
CA VAL A 117 -1.10 -0.99 -10.86
C VAL A 117 0.22 -1.35 -10.19
N LEU A 118 0.45 -2.61 -9.84
CA LEU A 118 1.71 -3.06 -9.25
C LEU A 118 2.88 -2.89 -10.22
N GLN A 119 2.71 -3.22 -11.50
CA GLN A 119 3.71 -3.00 -12.54
C GLN A 119 3.99 -1.49 -12.77
N ALA A 120 2.96 -0.64 -12.71
CA ALA A 120 3.12 0.80 -12.80
C ALA A 120 3.92 1.34 -11.59
N HIS A 121 3.61 0.88 -10.39
CA HIS A 121 4.35 1.21 -9.16
C HIS A 121 5.78 0.66 -9.20
N GLN A 122 6.01 -0.50 -9.81
CA GLN A 122 7.34 -1.03 -10.04
C GLN A 122 8.16 -0.10 -10.94
N LEU A 123 7.57 0.34 -12.05
CA LEU A 123 8.21 1.28 -12.96
C LEU A 123 8.44 2.65 -12.30
N GLU A 124 7.52 3.11 -11.46
CA GLU A 124 7.62 4.37 -10.71
C GLU A 124 8.73 4.31 -9.66
N THR A 125 8.79 3.25 -8.85
CA THR A 125 9.83 3.06 -7.83
C THR A 125 11.19 2.76 -8.46
N GLY A 126 11.24 2.02 -9.57
CA GLY A 126 12.45 1.76 -10.34
C GLY A 126 13.44 0.78 -9.71
N THR A 127 13.01 0.05 -8.67
CA THR A 127 13.85 -0.90 -7.92
C THR A 127 13.78 -2.31 -8.51
N SER A 128 14.65 -3.21 -8.02
CA SER A 128 14.64 -4.63 -8.45
C SER A 128 13.44 -5.41 -7.92
N TYR A 129 12.93 -5.04 -6.74
CA TYR A 129 11.89 -5.78 -6.01
C TYR A 129 10.51 -5.19 -6.20
N GLY A 130 9.48 -6.05 -6.18
CA GLY A 130 8.07 -5.67 -6.18
C GLY A 130 7.71 -4.71 -5.05
N LEU A 131 6.64 -3.91 -5.22
CA LEU A 131 6.23 -2.89 -4.25
C LEU A 131 6.13 -3.41 -2.80
N PHE A 132 5.55 -4.60 -2.60
CA PHE A 132 5.36 -5.18 -1.26
C PHE A 132 6.61 -5.90 -0.71
N GLN A 133 7.60 -6.14 -1.56
CA GLN A 133 8.88 -6.75 -1.20
C GLN A 133 9.95 -5.69 -0.85
N GLN A 134 9.59 -4.40 -0.92
CA GLN A 134 10.46 -3.29 -0.55
C GLN A 134 10.24 -2.86 0.91
N VAL A 135 11.26 -2.21 1.49
CA VAL A 135 11.17 -1.59 2.81
C VAL A 135 10.41 -0.25 2.71
N TYR A 136 9.25 -0.15 3.37
CA TYR A 136 8.38 1.03 3.29
C TYR A 136 9.11 2.31 3.65
N ALA A 137 9.90 2.29 4.72
CA ALA A 137 10.65 3.46 5.17
C ALA A 137 11.63 4.01 4.12
N ASN A 138 12.16 3.17 3.22
CA ASN A 138 13.19 3.58 2.27
C ASN A 138 12.60 4.08 0.95
N THR A 139 11.65 3.35 0.38
CA THR A 139 11.21 3.57 -1.01
C THR A 139 9.79 4.09 -1.12
N SER A 140 9.01 4.19 -0.03
CA SER A 140 7.62 4.68 -0.08
C SER A 140 7.50 6.10 -0.62
N ILE A 141 8.53 6.94 -0.49
CA ILE A 141 8.53 8.30 -1.04
C ILE A 141 8.49 8.33 -2.57
N LEU A 142 8.94 7.24 -3.21
CA LEU A 142 9.02 7.10 -4.67
C LEU A 142 7.68 6.71 -5.28
N ALA A 143 6.82 6.03 -4.51
CA ALA A 143 5.51 5.58 -4.98
C ALA A 143 4.43 6.66 -4.84
N SER A 144 3.54 6.74 -5.82
CA SER A 144 2.33 7.57 -5.78
C SER A 144 1.35 7.12 -4.70
N ASP A 145 0.60 8.07 -4.12
CA ASP A 145 -0.45 7.77 -3.13
C ASP A 145 -1.64 7.08 -3.80
N THR A 146 -1.66 5.75 -3.68
CA THR A 146 -2.71 4.88 -4.22
C THR A 146 -3.16 3.91 -3.14
N TRP A 147 -4.24 3.18 -3.42
CA TRP A 147 -4.70 2.08 -2.57
C TRP A 147 -3.56 1.08 -2.28
N ALA A 148 -2.74 0.72 -3.26
CA ALA A 148 -1.63 -0.23 -3.08
C ALA A 148 -0.55 0.30 -2.11
N LYS A 149 -0.17 1.59 -2.21
CA LYS A 149 0.80 2.20 -1.29
C LYS A 149 0.28 2.26 0.14
N ARG A 150 -1.01 2.55 0.33
CA ARG A 150 -1.63 2.58 1.65
C ARG A 150 -1.72 1.18 2.26
N THR A 151 -2.09 0.18 1.47
CA THR A 151 -2.07 -1.23 1.90
C THR A 151 -0.65 -1.65 2.28
N TRP A 152 0.37 -1.27 1.51
CA TRP A 152 1.76 -1.54 1.85
C TRP A 152 2.17 -0.95 3.21
N SER A 153 1.78 0.29 3.52
CA SER A 153 1.98 0.91 4.84
C SER A 153 1.32 0.10 5.97
N GLU A 154 0.08 -0.36 5.76
CA GLU A 154 -0.62 -1.20 6.74
C GLU A 154 0.10 -2.54 6.95
N LEU A 155 0.55 -3.20 5.88
CA LEU A 155 1.26 -4.48 5.96
C LEU A 155 2.61 -4.34 6.66
N ASP A 156 3.36 -3.28 6.38
CA ASP A 156 4.64 -2.97 7.03
C ASP A 156 4.45 -2.76 8.54
N SER A 157 3.41 -2.02 8.94
CA SER A 157 3.08 -1.78 10.36
C SER A 157 2.75 -3.06 11.14
N LEU A 158 2.29 -4.10 10.46
CA LEU A 158 1.96 -5.41 11.02
C LEU A 158 3.06 -6.46 10.77
N SER A 159 4.17 -6.07 10.14
CA SER A 159 5.25 -6.97 9.75
C SER A 159 4.78 -8.16 8.90
N ILE A 160 3.79 -7.93 8.03
CA ILE A 160 3.26 -8.93 7.10
C ILE A 160 4.05 -8.86 5.81
N HIS A 161 4.77 -9.92 5.48
CA HIS A 161 5.46 -10.05 4.20
C HIS A 161 4.51 -10.63 3.15
N LEU A 162 4.42 -9.95 2.01
CA LEU A 162 3.62 -10.38 0.87
C LEU A 162 4.47 -10.35 -0.40
N GLU A 163 4.57 -11.49 -1.06
CA GLU A 163 5.32 -11.64 -2.30
C GLU A 163 4.35 -11.76 -3.47
N PHE A 164 4.57 -10.92 -4.47
CA PHE A 164 3.91 -10.96 -5.77
C PHE A 164 4.89 -11.35 -6.86
N ASP A 165 4.50 -12.35 -7.64
CA ASP A 165 5.17 -12.71 -8.90
C ASP A 165 4.73 -11.74 -10.00
N SER A 166 5.33 -10.56 -10.00
CA SER A 166 5.18 -9.57 -11.08
C SER A 166 6.44 -9.51 -11.91
N PRO A 167 6.35 -9.28 -13.23
CA PRO A 167 7.53 -9.14 -14.08
C PRO A 167 8.42 -8.02 -13.53
N SER A 168 9.63 -8.40 -13.09
CA SER A 168 10.61 -7.44 -12.57
C SER A 168 11.18 -6.57 -13.70
N LEU A 169 11.71 -5.42 -13.33
CA LEU A 169 12.47 -4.58 -14.26
C LEU A 169 13.74 -5.32 -14.65
N GLN A 170 13.76 -5.88 -15.87
CA GLN A 170 14.86 -6.70 -16.34
C GLN A 170 16.03 -5.81 -16.80
N PRO A 171 17.25 -6.01 -16.27
CA PRO A 171 18.45 -5.39 -16.82
C PRO A 171 18.67 -5.82 -18.27
N LEU A 172 19.17 -4.94 -19.14
CA LEU A 172 19.41 -5.28 -20.55
C LEU A 172 20.64 -6.17 -20.73
N ARG A 173 21.62 -6.03 -19.84
CA ARG A 173 22.93 -6.67 -19.95
C ARG A 173 23.26 -7.37 -18.64
N GLN A 174 24.08 -8.42 -18.74
CA GLN A 174 24.61 -9.09 -17.56
C GLN A 174 25.49 -8.11 -16.79
N GLY A 175 25.19 -7.90 -15.51
CA GLY A 175 25.90 -6.95 -14.64
C GLY A 175 25.40 -5.50 -14.73
N ASP A 176 24.36 -5.23 -15.51
CA ASP A 176 23.71 -3.92 -15.53
C ASP A 176 22.91 -3.70 -14.23
N GLN A 177 22.92 -2.47 -13.74
CA GLN A 177 22.35 -2.11 -12.45
C GLN A 177 21.21 -1.12 -12.63
N LEU A 178 20.21 -1.22 -11.76
CA LEU A 178 19.11 -0.27 -11.71
C LEU A 178 19.58 1.03 -11.06
N LEU A 179 19.19 2.16 -11.64
CA LEU A 179 19.61 3.48 -11.17
C LEU A 179 19.16 3.76 -9.73
N VAL A 180 17.95 3.33 -9.38
CA VAL A 180 17.41 3.58 -8.03
C VAL A 180 18.11 2.72 -6.99
N ASP A 181 18.44 1.48 -7.30
CA ASP A 181 19.19 0.61 -6.39
C ASP A 181 20.57 1.22 -6.10
N LEU A 182 21.25 1.77 -7.11
CA LEU A 182 22.50 2.53 -6.93
C LEU A 182 22.36 3.76 -6.01
N PHE A 183 21.25 4.51 -6.14
CA PHE A 183 20.98 5.66 -5.28
C PHE A 183 20.65 5.25 -3.83
N VAL A 184 19.98 4.11 -3.65
CA VAL A 184 19.68 3.57 -2.32
C VAL A 184 20.95 3.07 -1.64
N ASP A 185 21.80 2.34 -2.37
CA ASP A 185 23.08 1.81 -1.86
C ASP A 185 24.07 2.91 -1.49
N SER A 186 24.00 4.05 -2.18
CA SER A 186 24.80 5.24 -1.88
C SER A 186 24.24 6.13 -0.76
N LEU A 187 23.18 5.69 -0.06
CA LEU A 187 22.58 6.36 1.10
C LEU A 187 22.11 7.80 0.83
N VAL A 188 21.55 8.03 -0.37
CA VAL A 188 20.96 9.32 -0.74
C VAL A 188 19.79 9.66 0.19
N ASP A 189 19.66 10.94 0.57
CA ASP A 189 18.52 11.40 1.37
C ASP A 189 17.19 11.22 0.61
N GLN A 190 16.09 11.00 1.33
CA GLN A 190 14.79 10.68 0.72
C GLN A 190 14.30 11.75 -0.27
N LEU A 191 14.55 13.03 0.01
CA LEU A 191 14.09 14.12 -0.86
C LEU A 191 14.87 14.10 -2.17
N THR A 192 16.20 14.02 -2.10
CA THR A 192 17.05 13.90 -3.29
C THR A 192 16.72 12.62 -4.06
N LEU A 193 16.54 11.49 -3.39
CA LEU A 193 16.15 10.21 -4.01
C LEU A 193 14.84 10.35 -4.80
N LYS A 194 13.83 11.03 -4.24
CA LYS A 194 12.58 11.32 -4.94
C LYS A 194 12.81 12.11 -6.24
N TRP A 195 13.65 13.14 -6.20
CA TRP A 195 13.91 13.98 -7.36
C TRP A 195 14.81 13.31 -8.40
N LEU A 196 15.80 12.51 -7.97
CA LEU A 196 16.60 11.67 -8.86
C LEU A 196 15.71 10.65 -9.58
N ASN A 197 14.79 10.01 -8.85
CA ASN A 197 13.79 9.13 -9.45
C ASN A 197 12.88 9.88 -10.43
N TRP A 198 12.52 11.14 -10.15
CA TRP A 198 11.76 11.97 -11.08
C TRP A 198 12.55 12.30 -12.35
N CYS A 199 13.84 12.61 -12.24
CA CYS A 199 14.75 12.79 -13.38
C CYS A 199 14.83 11.52 -14.22
N ARG A 200 14.99 10.35 -13.57
CA ARG A 200 14.98 9.03 -14.19
C ARG A 200 13.69 8.79 -14.99
N ILE A 201 12.54 8.98 -14.36
CA ILE A 201 11.23 8.83 -15.00
C ILE A 201 11.08 9.81 -16.15
N PHE A 202 11.56 11.06 -16.02
CA PHE A 202 11.51 12.03 -17.11
C PHE A 202 12.35 11.60 -18.32
N LEU A 203 13.51 10.96 -18.10
CA LEU A 203 14.39 10.46 -19.15
C LEU A 203 13.94 9.13 -19.78
N HIS A 204 12.94 8.47 -19.20
CA HIS A 204 12.55 7.11 -19.57
C HIS A 204 13.68 6.08 -19.37
N ALA A 205 14.49 6.27 -18.32
CA ALA A 205 15.62 5.38 -18.00
C ALA A 205 15.28 4.43 -16.84
N VAL A 206 15.70 3.17 -16.91
CA VAL A 206 15.55 2.20 -15.81
C VAL A 206 16.92 1.78 -15.28
N THR A 207 17.82 1.47 -16.21
CA THR A 207 19.15 0.94 -15.97
C THR A 207 20.22 1.99 -16.20
N LEU A 208 21.43 1.73 -15.70
CA LEU A 208 22.61 2.55 -16.01
C LEU A 208 22.92 2.53 -17.51
N SER A 209 22.71 1.39 -18.18
CA SER A 209 22.85 1.25 -19.63
C SER A 209 21.97 2.22 -20.45
N ASP A 210 20.84 2.68 -19.91
CA ASP A 210 19.94 3.62 -20.60
C ASP A 210 20.49 5.05 -20.67
N ILE A 211 21.46 5.41 -19.81
CA ILE A 211 22.01 6.78 -19.73
C ILE A 211 23.45 6.89 -20.24
N VAL A 212 24.14 5.77 -20.48
CA VAL A 212 25.51 5.72 -20.99
C VAL A 212 25.56 5.50 -22.51
N ASN A 213 26.70 5.80 -23.11
CA ASN A 213 26.96 5.55 -24.52
C ASN A 213 26.98 4.03 -24.82
N ALA A 214 26.95 3.67 -26.12
CA ALA A 214 26.93 2.27 -26.54
C ALA A 214 28.11 1.44 -25.98
N GLU A 215 29.25 2.09 -25.76
CA GLU A 215 30.49 1.52 -25.20
C GLU A 215 30.47 1.39 -23.67
N GLY A 216 29.54 2.04 -22.96
CA GLY A 216 29.48 2.08 -21.50
C GLY A 216 30.59 2.89 -20.82
N THR A 217 31.30 3.73 -21.58
CA THR A 217 32.46 4.50 -21.10
C THR A 217 32.11 5.89 -20.58
N ALA A 218 31.00 6.48 -21.06
CA ALA A 218 30.60 7.83 -20.69
C ALA A 218 29.09 8.00 -20.69
N ILE A 219 28.60 8.90 -19.83
CA ILE A 219 27.19 9.31 -19.80
C ILE A 219 26.87 10.13 -21.04
N THR A 220 25.71 9.87 -21.65
CA THR A 220 25.25 10.60 -22.83
C THR A 220 24.97 12.07 -22.50
N LEU A 221 25.30 12.97 -23.44
CA LEU A 221 25.06 14.41 -23.28
C LEU A 221 23.56 14.73 -23.05
N GLN A 222 22.67 13.91 -23.61
CA GLN A 222 21.23 14.04 -23.45
C GLN A 222 20.81 13.74 -22.01
N ALA A 223 21.23 12.59 -21.46
CA ALA A 223 20.96 12.24 -20.06
C ALA A 223 21.60 13.23 -19.09
N TRP A 224 22.80 13.74 -19.41
CA TRP A 224 23.47 14.77 -18.60
C TRP A 224 22.70 16.10 -18.56
N LYS A 225 22.16 16.55 -19.70
CA LYS A 225 21.41 17.82 -19.79
C LYS A 225 19.93 17.69 -19.41
N GLY A 226 19.45 16.48 -19.13
CA GLY A 226 18.05 16.21 -18.90
C GLY A 226 17.19 16.43 -20.14
N LEU A 227 17.67 15.94 -21.29
CA LEU A 227 16.95 15.92 -22.57
C LEU A 227 16.56 14.48 -22.88
N ARG A 228 15.32 14.29 -23.34
CA ARG A 228 14.84 12.96 -23.77
C ARG A 228 15.55 12.57 -25.06
N ALA A 229 16.06 11.35 -25.10
CA ALA A 229 16.59 10.75 -26.32
C ALA A 229 15.42 10.29 -27.21
N ASP A 230 15.47 10.61 -28.51
CA ASP A 230 14.48 10.12 -29.47
C ASP A 230 14.53 8.59 -29.65
N SER A 231 15.63 7.96 -29.23
CA SER A 231 15.90 6.53 -29.37
C SER A 231 15.56 5.69 -28.13
N CYS A 232 15.00 6.29 -27.06
CA CYS A 232 14.69 5.54 -25.85
C CYS A 232 13.51 4.60 -26.13
N SER A 233 13.74 3.29 -26.09
CA SER A 233 12.76 2.28 -26.50
C SER A 233 11.45 2.43 -25.72
N ASP A 234 10.31 2.43 -26.43
CA ASP A 234 8.94 2.36 -25.88
C ASP A 234 8.63 0.99 -25.22
N ARG A 235 9.57 0.46 -24.42
CA ARG A 235 9.45 -0.84 -23.75
C ARG A 235 8.40 -0.82 -22.64
N TYR A 236 8.22 0.36 -22.04
CA TYR A 236 7.30 0.60 -20.95
C TYR A 236 6.39 1.78 -21.27
N GLN A 237 5.18 1.74 -20.71
CA GLN A 237 4.29 2.89 -20.72
C GLN A 237 4.67 3.82 -19.58
N TRP A 238 5.53 4.78 -19.88
CA TRP A 238 6.00 5.76 -18.91
C TRP A 238 4.91 6.71 -18.44
N PRO A 239 4.87 7.07 -17.15
CA PRO A 239 3.95 8.08 -16.65
C PRO A 239 4.27 9.45 -17.27
N ARG A 240 3.22 10.28 -17.39
CA ARG A 240 3.36 11.63 -17.94
C ARG A 240 4.04 12.52 -16.90
N THR A 241 5.28 12.90 -17.17
CA THR A 241 6.07 13.76 -16.27
C THR A 241 6.50 15.06 -16.92
N ALA A 242 6.46 16.15 -16.15
CA ALA A 242 7.13 17.40 -16.51
C ALA A 242 8.63 17.34 -16.19
N ARG A 243 9.42 18.13 -16.91
CA ARG A 243 10.87 18.27 -16.66
C ARG A 243 11.08 18.89 -15.26
N PRO A 244 11.86 18.27 -14.37
CA PRO A 244 12.25 18.87 -13.10
C PRO A 244 13.03 20.18 -13.29
N SER A 245 13.06 21.02 -12.25
CA SER A 245 13.85 22.25 -12.25
C SER A 245 15.36 21.98 -12.38
N ASN A 246 16.12 22.96 -12.87
CA ASN A 246 17.56 22.82 -13.11
C ASN A 246 18.37 22.49 -11.84
N GLN A 247 17.87 22.84 -10.65
CA GLN A 247 18.51 22.48 -9.39
C GLN A 247 18.62 20.96 -9.21
N TRP A 248 17.56 20.22 -9.53
CA TRP A 248 17.55 18.76 -9.43
C TRP A 248 18.40 18.10 -10.50
N TRP A 249 18.53 18.73 -11.67
CA TRP A 249 19.49 18.29 -12.70
C TRP A 249 20.95 18.50 -12.26
N THR A 250 21.23 19.50 -11.43
CA THR A 250 22.56 19.67 -10.85
C THR A 250 22.86 18.54 -9.86
N ALA A 251 21.89 18.18 -9.02
CA ALA A 251 22.01 17.02 -8.12
C ALA A 251 22.16 15.71 -8.90
N TRP A 252 21.37 15.52 -9.96
CA TRP A 252 21.49 14.38 -10.87
C TRP A 252 22.91 14.24 -11.43
N GLN A 253 23.48 15.32 -11.95
CA GLN A 253 24.85 15.36 -12.48
C GLN A 253 25.90 14.99 -11.44
N GLN A 254 25.74 15.45 -10.19
CA GLN A 254 26.65 15.11 -9.11
C GLN A 254 26.64 13.60 -8.84
N TRP A 255 25.45 13.02 -8.64
CA TRP A 255 25.32 11.62 -8.26
C TRP A 255 25.72 10.65 -9.37
N ILE A 256 25.40 10.94 -10.62
CA ILE A 256 25.78 10.07 -11.74
C ILE A 256 27.26 10.18 -12.14
N SER A 257 27.96 11.24 -11.71
CA SER A 257 29.39 11.43 -12.02
C SER A 257 30.35 10.72 -11.06
N THR A 258 29.81 10.23 -9.95
CA THR A 258 30.52 9.49 -8.89
C THR A 258 30.64 8.02 -9.25
#